data_AF-A0A2T5HZG3-F1
#
_entry.id   AF-A0A2T5HZG3-F1
#
_cell.length_a   1.000
_cell.length_b   1.000
_cell.length_c   1.000
_cell.angle_alpha   90.00
_cell.angle_beta   90.00
_cell.angle_gamma   90.00
#
_symmetry.space_group_name_H-M   'P 1'
#
loop_
_entity.id
_entity.type
_entity.pdbx_description
1 polymer ?
#
loop_
_entity_poly.entity_id
_entity_poly.type
_entity_poly.pdbx_seq_one_letter_code
_entity_poly.pdbx_strand_id
1 'polypeptide(L)' 'MREAGVQFKHRKKYKVTTNSNHKQPVFENKLNRQFDVKAPNQVYVGDITYIWTREG' A
#
# COMPACT_ATOMS: atom_id res chain seq x y z
N MET A 1 17.06 7.76 3.90
CA MET A 1 16.72 7.82 2.45
C MET A 1 17.24 9.09 1.77
N ARG A 2 16.92 10.29 2.28
CA ARG A 2 17.39 11.58 1.69
C ARG A 2 18.92 11.81 1.80
N GLU A 3 19.53 11.47 2.94
CA GLU A 3 21.00 11.56 3.12
C GLU A 3 21.80 10.57 2.26
N ALA A 4 21.23 9.42 1.93
CA ALA A 4 21.89 8.41 1.09
C ALA A 4 21.67 8.61 -0.42
N GLY A 5 20.90 9.63 -0.83
CA GLY A 5 20.55 9.86 -2.24
C GLY A 5 19.68 8.77 -2.87
N VAL A 6 19.14 7.84 -2.07
CA VAL A 6 18.37 6.69 -2.54
C VAL A 6 16.93 7.11 -2.77
N GLN A 7 16.46 6.97 -4.01
CA GLN A 7 15.06 7.18 -4.38
C GLN A 7 14.37 5.86 -4.69
N PHE A 8 13.12 5.74 -4.23
CA PHE A 8 12.30 4.57 -4.52
C PHE A 8 11.78 4.63 -5.97
N LYS A 9 12.12 3.63 -6.78
CA LYS A 9 11.58 3.49 -8.13
C LYS A 9 10.20 2.82 -8.05
N HIS A 10 9.16 3.60 -8.31
CA HIS A 10 7.79 3.07 -8.35
C HIS A 10 7.63 2.11 -9.53
N ARG A 11 7.18 0.88 -9.27
CA ARG A 11 6.86 -0.10 -10.33
C ARG A 11 5.60 0.35 -11.08
N LYS A 12 5.66 0.35 -12.42
CA LYS A 12 4.49 0.62 -13.26
C LYS A 12 3.42 -0.45 -12.99
N LYS A 13 2.19 -0.02 -12.67
CA LYS A 13 1.07 -0.92 -12.45
C LYS A 13 0.58 -1.42 -13.82
N TYR A 14 0.73 -2.71 -14.10
CA TYR A 14 0.28 -3.34 -15.36
C TYR A 14 -1.19 -3.77 -15.32
N LYS A 15 -1.77 -3.93 -14.12
CA LYS A 15 -3.17 -4.27 -13.89
C LYS A 15 -3.71 -3.40 -12.76
N VAL A 16 -4.81 -2.70 -13.00
CA VAL A 16 -5.50 -1.92 -11.96
C VAL A 16 -6.36 -2.90 -11.16
N THR A 17 -5.92 -3.25 -9.96
CA THR A 17 -6.62 -4.19 -9.07
C THR A 17 -7.66 -3.52 -8.18
N THR A 18 -7.78 -2.19 -8.25
CA THR A 18 -8.66 -1.40 -7.38
C THR A 18 -9.41 -0.39 -8.23
N ASN A 19 -10.74 -0.53 -8.30
CA ASN A 19 -11.59 0.49 -8.88
C ASN A 19 -12.03 1.46 -7.77
N SER A 20 -11.31 2.58 -7.62
CA SER A 20 -11.69 3.63 -6.66
C SER A 20 -12.90 4.47 -7.12
N ASN A 21 -13.35 4.33 -8.36
CA ASN A 21 -14.53 5.00 -8.90
C ASN A 21 -15.73 4.03 -8.90
N HIS A 22 -16.29 3.80 -7.71
CA HIS A 22 -17.48 2.98 -7.52
C HIS A 22 -18.49 3.67 -6.60
N LYS A 23 -19.76 3.31 -6.74
CA LYS A 23 -20.85 3.84 -5.89
C LYS A 23 -20.98 3.12 -4.54
N GLN A 24 -20.12 2.13 -4.26
CA GLN A 24 -20.12 1.42 -2.98
C GLN A 24 -19.64 2.35 -1.86
N PRO A 25 -20.10 2.16 -0.60
CA PRO A 25 -19.66 2.94 0.53
C PRO A 25 -18.14 2.81 0.72
N VAL A 26 -17.45 3.95 0.79
CA VAL A 26 -16.02 4.03 1.07
C VAL A 26 -15.85 4.36 2.55
N PHE A 27 -15.12 3.51 3.28
CA PHE A 27 -14.78 3.77 4.66
C PHE A 27 -13.59 4.73 4.77
N GLU A 28 -13.61 5.58 5.79
CA GLU A 28 -12.51 6.51 6.06
C GLU A 28 -11.22 5.75 6.40
N ASN A 29 -10.11 6.20 5.82
CA ASN A 29 -8.78 5.73 6.21
C ASN A 29 -8.42 6.33 7.58
N LYS A 30 -8.53 5.50 8.63
CA LYS A 30 -8.23 5.92 10.02
C LYS A 30 -6.74 6.10 10.29
N LEU A 31 -5.88 5.44 9.50
CA LEU A 31 -4.44 5.41 9.75
C LEU A 31 -3.69 6.53 9.03
N ASN A 32 -4.03 6.80 7.77
CA ASN A 32 -3.42 7.86 6.94
C ASN A 32 -1.88 7.90 6.97
N ARG A 33 -1.23 6.73 6.99
CA ARG A 33 0.24 6.57 7.08
C ARG A 33 0.86 7.17 8.36
N GLN A 34 0.08 7.37 9.41
CA GLN A 34 0.59 7.72 10.73
C GLN A 34 1.10 6.47 11.43
N PHE A 35 2.40 6.21 11.30
CA PHE A 35 3.05 5.06 11.92
C PHE A 35 3.71 5.38 13.27
N ASP A 36 3.69 6.65 13.68
CA ASP A 36 4.11 7.05 15.02
C ASP A 36 3.00 6.73 16.03
N VAL A 37 3.22 5.69 16.84
CA VAL A 37 2.23 5.10 17.74
C VAL A 37 2.77 5.00 19.16
N LYS A 38 1.90 5.20 20.16
CA LYS A 38 2.30 5.30 21.57
C LYS A 38 2.77 3.98 22.17
N ALA A 39 2.33 2.85 21.61
CA ALA A 39 2.67 1.52 22.10
C ALA A 39 2.83 0.52 20.94
N PRO A 40 3.57 -0.58 21.16
CA PRO A 40 3.65 -1.67 20.18
C PRO A 40 2.28 -2.25 19.81
N ASN A 41 2.22 -2.97 18.69
CA ASN A 41 1.04 -3.73 18.26
C ASN A 41 -0.22 -2.90 17.92
N GLN A 42 -0.07 -1.59 17.65
CA GLN A 42 -1.19 -0.71 17.27
C GLN A 42 -1.39 -0.57 15.76
N VAL A 43 -0.31 -0.66 14.98
CA VAL A 43 -0.31 -0.50 13.53
C VAL A 43 0.66 -1.50 12.92
N TYR A 44 0.28 -2.08 11.78
CA TYR A 44 1.08 -3.07 11.06
C TYR A 44 1.25 -2.65 9.61
N VAL A 45 2.40 -3.00 9.03
CA VAL A 45 2.71 -2.85 7.60
C VAL A 45 3.15 -4.21 7.09
N GLY A 46 2.74 -4.54 5.87
CA GLY A 46 3.18 -5.73 5.16
C GLY A 46 3.13 -5.48 3.65
N ASP A 47 4.01 -6.16 2.92
CA ASP A 47 4.03 -6.14 1.46
C ASP A 47 3.35 -7.38 0.90
N ILE A 48 2.59 -7.20 -0.19
CA ILE A 48 1.99 -8.30 -0.93
C ILE A 48 2.78 -8.50 -2.21
N THR A 49 3.33 -9.70 -2.39
CA THR A 49 4.00 -10.10 -3.62
C THR A 49 3.04 -10.94 -4.46
N TYR A 50 2.71 -10.46 -5.65
CA TYR A 50 1.95 -11.24 -6.62
C TYR A 50 2.87 -12.21 -7.37
N ILE A 51 2.53 -13.50 -7.32
CA ILE A 51 3.17 -14.54 -8.13
C ILE A 51 2.23 -14.85 -9.29
N TRP A 52 2.70 -14.68 -10.51
CA TRP A 52 1.90 -14.97 -11.70
C TRP A 52 1.68 -16.48 -11.87
N THR A 53 0.50 -16.88 -12.34
CA THR A 53 0.21 -18.24 -12.77
C THR A 53 -0.25 -18.21 -14.23
N ARG A 54 -0.23 -19.37 -14.91
CA ARG A 54 -0.77 -19.49 -16.28
C ARG A 54 -2.30 -19.36 -16.34
N GLU A 55 -2.96 -19.45 -15.20
CA GLU A 55 -4.43 -19.51 -15.11
C GLU A 55 -5.07 -18.14 -14.85
N GLY A 56 -4.29 -17.14 -14.43
CA GLY A 56 -4.71 -15.74 -14.40
C GLY A 56 -5.76 -15.37 -13.37
#